data_AF-A0A7C6CY72-F1
#
_entry.id   AF-A0A7C6CY72-F1
#
_cell.length_a   1.000
_cell.length_b   1.000
_cell.length_c   1.000
_cell.angle_alpha   90.00
_cell.angle_beta   90.00
_cell.angle_gamma   90.00
#
_symmetry.space_group_name_H-M   'P 1'
#
loop_
_entity.id
_entity.type
_entity.pdbx_description
1 polymer ?
#
loop_
_entity_poly.entity_id
_entity_poly.type
_entity_poly.pdbx_seq_one_letter_code
_entity_poly.pdbx_strand_id
1 'polypeptide(L)'
;MNDSRKNIAANLRYLRSKQRLTQEAVAERIGVTRQAVAKWENGESLPDIVNCQALAELYDVSLDDLVRHDAEAEGIPIPPKDKHIFGLVTLGERGQVVLPKKARDTFQLKPGDSLLVLGDTSPERSGLALIRSDTFLQMTGFAVEKVFETKGE
;
A
#
# COMPACT_ATOMS: atom_id res chain seq x y z
N MET A 1 15.25 -8.80 16.02
CA MET A 1 14.08 -9.36 16.72
C MET A 1 12.94 -8.39 16.44
N ASN A 2 11.94 -8.81 15.66
CA ASN A 2 10.88 -7.92 15.18
C ASN A 2 9.92 -7.64 16.35
N ASP A 3 10.03 -6.48 16.99
CA ASP A 3 9.16 -6.14 18.12
C ASP A 3 7.88 -5.48 17.58
N SER A 4 6.85 -6.31 17.34
CA SER A 4 5.58 -5.84 16.80
C SER A 4 4.93 -4.73 17.65
N ARG A 5 5.25 -4.63 18.95
CA ARG A 5 4.80 -3.53 19.81
C ARG A 5 5.50 -2.21 19.46
N LYS A 6 6.80 -2.26 19.18
CA LYS A 6 7.56 -1.08 18.72
C LYS A 6 7.04 -0.61 17.35
N ASN A 7 6.82 -1.55 16.44
CA ASN A 7 6.41 -1.26 15.06
C ASN A 7 5.05 -0.57 15.02
N ILE A 8 4.01 -1.15 15.65
CA ILE A 8 2.68 -0.56 15.65
C ILE A 8 2.65 0.85 16.25
N ALA A 9 3.36 1.09 17.36
CA ALA A 9 3.43 2.40 18.00
C ALA A 9 4.05 3.47 17.07
N ALA A 10 5.15 3.11 16.40
CA ALA A 10 5.80 3.97 15.42
C ALA A 10 4.91 4.22 14.19
N ASN A 11 4.26 3.17 13.68
CA ASN A 11 3.37 3.23 12.52
C ASN A 11 2.16 4.12 12.79
N LEU A 12 1.53 4.01 13.95
CA LEU A 12 0.41 4.87 14.36
C LEU A 12 0.81 6.34 14.37
N ARG A 13 1.95 6.67 14.98
CA ARG A 13 2.46 8.05 15.04
C ARG A 13 2.77 8.59 13.63
N TYR A 14 3.40 7.76 12.80
CA TYR A 14 3.73 8.11 11.41
C TYR A 14 2.47 8.39 10.60
N LEU A 15 1.50 7.48 10.60
CA LEU A 15 0.27 7.58 9.81
C LEU A 15 -0.59 8.76 10.25
N ARG A 16 -0.74 8.98 11.58
CA ARG A 16 -1.40 10.15 12.12
C ARG A 16 -0.78 11.45 11.61
N SER A 17 0.55 11.55 11.65
CA SER A 17 1.29 12.74 11.24
C SER A 17 1.22 12.96 9.73
N LYS A 18 1.26 11.89 8.92
CA LYS A 18 1.08 11.91 7.46
C LYS A 18 -0.27 12.51 7.07
N GLN A 19 -1.33 12.19 7.82
CA GLN A 19 -2.67 12.76 7.62
C GLN A 19 -2.89 14.10 8.34
N ARG A 20 -1.88 14.65 9.03
CA ARG A 20 -1.95 15.91 9.79
C ARG A 20 -3.03 15.91 10.88
N LEU A 21 -3.29 14.75 11.49
CA LEU A 21 -4.28 14.60 12.56
C LEU A 21 -3.66 14.80 13.95
N THR A 22 -4.44 15.35 14.88
CA THR A 22 -4.10 15.35 16.31
C THR A 22 -4.50 14.03 16.96
N GLN A 23 -3.93 13.70 18.12
CA GLN A 23 -4.36 12.51 18.87
C GLN A 23 -5.83 12.59 19.30
N GLU A 24 -6.32 13.82 19.58
CA GLU A 24 -7.74 14.07 19.87
C GLU A 24 -8.61 13.73 18.66
N ALA A 25 -8.26 14.24 17.47
CA ALA A 25 -9.03 14.00 16.25
C ALA A 25 -9.07 12.50 15.88
N VAL A 26 -7.99 11.76 16.11
CA VAL A 26 -7.99 10.29 15.91
C VAL A 26 -8.93 9.63 16.91
N ALA A 27 -8.82 10.00 18.19
CA ALA A 27 -9.63 9.43 19.26
C ALA A 27 -11.13 9.65 19.02
N GLU A 28 -11.54 10.86 18.63
CA GLU A 28 -12.91 11.20 18.25
C GLU A 28 -13.41 10.34 17.08
N ARG A 29 -12.59 10.14 16.04
CA ARG A 29 -12.98 9.39 14.84
C ARG A 29 -13.18 7.90 15.08
N ILE A 30 -12.40 7.31 15.98
CA ILE A 30 -12.46 5.86 16.27
C ILE A 30 -13.22 5.54 17.56
N GLY A 31 -13.74 6.55 18.26
CA GLY A 31 -14.58 6.38 19.45
C GLY A 31 -13.83 5.96 20.71
N VAL A 32 -12.62 6.48 20.92
CA VAL A 32 -11.82 6.23 22.14
C VAL A 32 -11.38 7.52 22.81
N THR A 33 -10.67 7.42 23.94
CA THR A 33 -10.11 8.60 24.60
C THR A 33 -8.78 9.00 23.96
N ARG A 34 -8.48 10.30 23.94
CA ARG A 34 -7.14 10.79 23.53
C ARG A 34 -6.00 10.09 24.28
N GLN A 35 -6.21 9.80 25.57
CA GLN A 35 -5.21 9.10 26.39
C GLN A 35 -4.92 7.69 25.88
N ALA A 36 -5.92 6.96 25.35
CA ALA A 36 -5.71 5.65 24.74
C ALA A 36 -4.78 5.75 23.53
N VAL A 37 -5.07 6.68 22.61
CA VAL A 37 -4.24 6.92 21.42
C VAL A 37 -2.80 7.29 21.81
N ALA A 38 -2.64 8.16 22.82
CA ALA A 38 -1.31 8.55 23.30
C ALA A 38 -0.52 7.35 23.85
N LYS A 39 -1.14 6.48 24.64
CA LYS A 39 -0.50 5.27 25.17
C LYS A 39 -0.08 4.30 24.05
N TRP A 40 -0.91 4.15 23.03
CA TRP A 40 -0.60 3.30 21.88
C TRP A 40 0.60 3.84 21.08
N GLU A 41 0.62 5.14 20.79
CA GLU A 41 1.74 5.77 20.09
C GLU A 41 3.05 5.73 20.89
N ASN A 42 2.96 5.77 22.22
CA ASN A 42 4.13 5.66 23.10
C ASN A 42 4.58 4.21 23.34
N GLY A 43 3.81 3.21 22.89
CA GLY A 43 4.08 1.80 23.15
C GLY A 43 3.80 1.35 24.59
N GLU A 44 3.10 2.16 25.38
CA GLU A 44 2.71 1.87 26.77
C GLU A 44 1.58 0.82 26.85
N SER A 45 0.73 0.77 25.83
CA SER A 45 -0.31 -0.25 25.65
C SER A 45 -0.52 -0.55 24.16
N LEU A 46 -1.33 -1.57 23.87
CA LEU A 46 -1.70 -1.92 22.50
C LEU A 46 -3.19 -1.66 22.27
N PRO A 47 -3.59 -1.20 21.08
CA PRO A 47 -4.99 -1.26 20.67
C PRO A 47 -5.44 -2.71 20.55
N ASP A 48 -6.70 -2.97 20.87
CA ASP A 48 -7.31 -4.28 20.58
C ASP A 48 -7.58 -4.44 19.08
N ILE A 49 -8.05 -5.62 18.68
CA ILE A 49 -8.29 -5.92 17.27
C ILE A 49 -9.32 -4.99 16.61
N VAL A 50 -10.33 -4.55 17.36
CA VAL A 50 -11.39 -3.66 16.86
C VAL A 50 -10.82 -2.27 16.58
N ASN A 51 -10.04 -1.75 17.52
CA ASN A 51 -9.36 -0.46 17.37
C ASN A 51 -8.29 -0.52 16.28
N CYS A 52 -7.55 -1.62 16.16
CA CYS A 52 -6.60 -1.82 15.06
C CYS A 52 -7.29 -1.75 13.70
N GLN A 53 -8.46 -2.38 13.55
CA GLN A 53 -9.22 -2.31 12.31
C GLN A 53 -9.70 -0.89 12.01
N ALA A 54 -10.28 -0.20 13.00
CA ALA A 54 -10.73 1.19 12.84
C ALA A 54 -9.58 2.14 12.47
N LEU A 55 -8.40 1.95 13.07
CA LEU A 55 -7.19 2.71 12.75
C LEU A 55 -6.67 2.40 11.34
N ALA A 56 -6.69 1.13 10.91
CA ALA A 56 -6.29 0.74 9.56
C ALA A 56 -7.21 1.36 8.49
N GLU A 57 -8.52 1.37 8.75
CA GLU A 57 -9.52 2.03 7.89
C GLU A 57 -9.33 3.55 7.89
N LEU A 58 -9.16 4.19 9.05
CA LEU A 58 -8.90 5.63 9.16
C LEU A 58 -7.66 6.05 8.38
N TYR A 59 -6.59 5.25 8.46
CA TYR A 59 -5.31 5.56 7.84
C TYR A 59 -5.18 5.12 6.37
N ASP A 60 -6.20 4.44 5.83
CA ASP A 60 -6.17 3.83 4.51
C ASP A 60 -4.95 2.93 4.30
N VAL A 61 -4.74 1.99 5.21
CA VAL A 61 -3.65 1.00 5.17
C VAL A 61 -4.17 -0.40 5.47
N SER A 62 -3.39 -1.43 5.16
CA SER A 62 -3.73 -2.78 5.59
C SER A 62 -3.46 -2.96 7.10
N LEU A 63 -4.23 -3.83 7.74
CA LEU A 63 -3.99 -4.18 9.15
C LEU A 63 -2.61 -4.83 9.35
N ASP A 64 -2.15 -5.63 8.39
CA ASP A 64 -0.85 -6.28 8.46
C ASP A 64 0.28 -5.24 8.45
N ASP A 65 0.22 -4.26 7.54
CA ASP A 65 1.21 -3.19 7.48
C ASP A 65 1.15 -2.29 8.72
N LEU A 66 -0.06 -1.98 9.22
CA LEU A 66 -0.21 -1.19 10.45
C LEU A 66 0.55 -1.82 11.63
N VAL A 67 0.46 -3.15 11.79
CA VAL A 67 1.01 -3.86 12.94
C VAL A 67 2.48 -4.27 12.73
N ARG A 68 2.84 -4.69 11.52
CA ARG A 68 4.13 -5.36 11.25
C ARG A 68 5.18 -4.49 10.58
N HIS A 69 4.77 -3.46 9.82
CA HIS A 69 5.69 -2.67 9.00
C HIS A 69 6.83 -2.10 9.85
N ASP A 70 8.06 -2.32 9.41
CA ASP A 70 9.27 -1.80 10.06
C ASP A 70 9.93 -0.78 9.13
N ALA A 71 9.63 0.50 9.37
CA ALA A 71 10.17 1.59 8.56
C ALA A 71 11.70 1.72 8.67
N GLU A 72 12.31 1.32 9.80
CA GLU A 72 13.77 1.37 9.99
C GLU A 72 14.46 0.29 9.16
N ALA A 73 13.87 -0.91 9.10
CA ALA A 73 14.43 -2.04 8.35
C ALA A 73 14.18 -1.94 6.84
N GLU A 74 12.98 -1.51 6.44
CA GLU A 74 12.58 -1.53 5.03
C GLU A 74 12.99 -0.25 4.28
N GLY A 75 13.13 0.89 4.98
CA GLY A 75 13.48 2.17 4.35
C GLY A 75 12.41 2.74 3.40
N ILE A 76 11.20 2.16 3.44
CA ILE A 76 10.04 2.54 2.62
C ILE A 76 8.84 2.84 3.51
N PRO A 77 7.98 3.80 3.12
CA PRO A 77 6.79 4.13 3.87
C PRO A 77 5.71 3.05 3.75
N ILE A 78 4.79 3.02 4.72
CA ILE A 78 3.59 2.16 4.66
C ILE A 78 2.77 2.52 3.41
N PRO A 79 2.50 1.55 2.52
CA PRO A 79 1.69 1.80 1.33
C PRO A 79 0.22 1.98 1.71
N PRO A 80 -0.58 2.65 0.84
CA PRO A 80 -2.03 2.67 0.99
C PRO A 80 -2.62 1.25 0.95
N LYS A 81 -3.85 1.12 1.43
CA LYS A 81 -4.61 -0.14 1.36
C LYS A 81 -4.66 -0.64 -0.08
N ASP A 82 -4.53 -1.96 -0.23
CA ASP A 82 -4.51 -2.67 -1.51
C ASP A 82 -3.37 -2.25 -2.47
N LYS A 83 -2.38 -1.48 -1.97
CA LYS A 83 -1.14 -1.17 -2.68
C LYS A 83 0.01 -1.87 -1.97
N HIS A 84 1.00 -2.31 -2.75
CA HIS A 84 2.10 -3.10 -2.23
C HIS A 84 3.44 -2.57 -2.71
N ILE A 85 4.41 -2.54 -1.80
CA ILE A 85 5.82 -2.34 -2.12
C ILE A 85 6.51 -3.68 -1.85
N PHE A 86 7.11 -4.28 -2.89
CA PHE A 86 7.76 -5.59 -2.78
C PHE A 86 9.28 -5.50 -2.59
N GLY A 87 9.77 -4.30 -2.26
CA GLY A 87 11.18 -3.98 -2.12
C GLY A 87 11.83 -3.50 -3.42
N LEU A 88 13.12 -3.17 -3.32
CA LEU A 88 13.95 -2.78 -4.44
C LEU A 88 14.41 -4.02 -5.22
N VAL A 89 14.50 -3.88 -6.54
CA VAL A 89 15.06 -4.90 -7.43
C VAL A 89 16.17 -4.29 -8.27
N THR A 90 17.21 -5.07 -8.53
CA THR A 90 18.35 -4.65 -9.35
C THR A 90 18.22 -5.21 -10.76
N LEU A 91 18.62 -4.42 -11.74
CA LEU A 91 18.72 -4.84 -13.13
C LEU A 91 19.95 -5.75 -13.29
N GLY A 92 19.74 -6.98 -13.77
CA GLY A 92 20.84 -7.89 -14.09
C GLY A 92 21.59 -7.47 -15.36
N GLU A 93 22.73 -8.12 -15.62
CA GLU A 93 23.66 -7.80 -16.71
C GLU A 93 23.02 -7.79 -18.12
N ARG A 94 21.91 -8.51 -18.30
CA ARG A 94 21.16 -8.60 -19.57
C ARG A 94 19.89 -7.74 -19.59
N GLY A 95 19.77 -6.78 -18.69
CA GLY A 95 18.54 -5.99 -18.56
C GLY A 95 17.37 -6.75 -17.90
N GLN A 96 17.64 -7.87 -17.22
CA GLN A 96 16.58 -8.65 -16.57
C GLN A 96 16.18 -8.04 -15.22
N VAL A 97 14.89 -7.97 -14.94
CA VAL A 97 14.36 -7.68 -13.61
C VAL A 97 13.72 -8.93 -13.05
N VAL A 98 14.17 -9.37 -11.88
CA VAL A 98 13.60 -10.54 -11.21
C VAL A 98 12.47 -10.07 -10.30
N LEU A 99 11.24 -10.50 -10.58
CA LEU A 99 10.10 -10.19 -9.71
C LEU A 99 10.25 -10.91 -8.36
N PRO A 100 10.14 -10.19 -7.23
CA PRO A 100 10.20 -10.78 -5.91
C PRO A 100 9.17 -11.89 -5.76
N LYS A 101 9.50 -12.94 -4.98
CA LYS A 101 8.59 -14.06 -4.75
C LYS A 101 7.23 -13.59 -4.22
N LYS A 102 7.24 -12.68 -3.23
CA LYS A 102 6.02 -12.07 -2.65
C LYS A 102 5.15 -11.42 -3.73
N ALA A 103 5.73 -10.68 -4.67
CA ALA A 103 4.99 -10.06 -5.78
C ALA A 103 4.34 -11.12 -6.68
N ARG A 104 5.08 -12.17 -7.03
CA ARG A 104 4.56 -13.28 -7.85
C ARG A 104 3.42 -14.01 -7.15
N ASP A 105 3.57 -14.30 -5.87
CA ASP A 105 2.56 -14.99 -5.07
C ASP A 105 1.30 -14.12 -4.91
N THR A 106 1.45 -12.83 -4.57
CA THR A 106 0.34 -11.88 -4.38
C THR A 106 -0.48 -11.69 -5.66
N PHE A 107 0.17 -11.56 -6.82
CA PHE A 107 -0.51 -11.39 -8.12
C PHE A 107 -0.74 -12.71 -8.87
N GLN A 108 -0.43 -13.85 -8.23
CA GLN A 108 -0.59 -15.20 -8.79
C GLN A 108 0.09 -15.39 -10.16
N LEU A 109 1.25 -14.76 -10.34
CA LEU A 109 2.02 -14.79 -11.59
C LEU A 109 2.74 -16.13 -11.75
N LYS A 110 2.60 -16.74 -12.93
CA LYS A 110 3.15 -18.05 -13.27
C LYS A 110 4.08 -17.96 -14.48
N PRO A 111 5.04 -18.91 -14.62
CA PRO A 111 5.81 -19.04 -15.85
C PRO A 111 4.87 -19.21 -17.06
N GLY A 112 5.09 -18.41 -18.10
CA GLY A 112 4.23 -18.36 -19.30
C GLY A 112 3.21 -17.23 -19.30
N ASP A 113 2.96 -16.57 -18.16
CA ASP A 113 2.07 -15.40 -18.13
C ASP A 113 2.64 -14.26 -18.98
N SER A 114 1.76 -13.62 -19.76
CA SER A 114 2.13 -12.50 -20.63
C SER A 114 1.81 -11.16 -19.96
N LEU A 115 2.86 -10.40 -19.67
CA LEU A 115 2.78 -9.05 -19.11
C LEU A 115 3.13 -8.02 -20.20
N LEU A 116 2.34 -6.94 -20.25
CA LEU A 116 2.63 -5.76 -21.04
C LEU A 116 3.53 -4.82 -20.23
N VAL A 117 4.57 -4.30 -20.89
CA VAL A 117 5.47 -3.28 -20.34
C VAL A 117 5.06 -1.92 -20.88
N LEU A 118 4.73 -1.00 -19.99
CA LEU A 118 4.38 0.39 -20.31
C LEU A 118 5.50 1.32 -19.83
N GLY A 119 5.71 2.43 -20.52
CA GLY A 119 6.69 3.44 -20.14
C GLY A 119 6.11 4.84 -20.22
N ASP A 120 6.41 5.67 -19.21
CA ASP A 120 6.21 7.11 -19.23
C ASP A 120 7.59 7.77 -19.20
N THR A 121 7.83 8.78 -20.04
CA THR A 121 9.10 9.52 -20.10
C THR A 121 8.93 10.97 -19.66
N SER A 122 7.77 11.34 -19.14
CA SER A 122 7.51 12.67 -18.61
C SER A 122 8.44 12.94 -17.43
N PRO A 123 9.08 14.13 -17.33
CA PRO A 123 10.09 14.41 -16.31
C PRO A 123 9.67 14.10 -14.86
N GLU A 124 8.38 14.33 -14.54
CA GLU A 124 7.81 14.12 -13.20
C GLU A 124 7.26 12.71 -12.95
N ARG A 125 7.14 11.87 -14.00
CA ARG A 125 6.49 10.55 -13.94
C ARG A 125 7.28 9.44 -14.63
N SER A 126 8.53 9.72 -14.98
CA SER A 126 9.37 8.81 -15.76
C SER A 126 9.49 7.46 -15.08
N GLY A 127 9.11 6.39 -15.76
CA GLY A 127 9.07 5.06 -15.16
C GLY A 127 8.49 3.97 -16.06
N LEU A 128 8.60 2.74 -15.58
CA LEU A 128 8.03 1.55 -16.22
C LEU A 128 6.91 0.97 -15.36
N ALA A 129 5.86 0.48 -16.01
CA ALA A 129 4.77 -0.25 -15.37
C ALA A 129 4.58 -1.62 -16.04
N LEU A 130 4.20 -2.61 -15.23
CA LEU A 130 3.85 -3.95 -15.70
C LEU A 130 2.36 -4.19 -15.43
N ILE A 131 1.65 -4.63 -16.45
CA ILE A 131 0.24 -5.01 -16.35
C ILE A 131 0.01 -6.34 -17.08
N ARG A 132 -0.89 -7.18 -16.59
CA ARG A 132 -1.25 -8.39 -17.34
C ARG A 132 -1.94 -8.01 -18.65
N SER A 133 -1.63 -8.75 -19.71
CA SER A 133 -2.20 -8.51 -21.05
C SER A 133 -3.73 -8.63 -21.08
N ASP A 134 -4.29 -9.61 -20.38
CA ASP A 134 -5.75 -9.79 -20.25
C ASP A 134 -6.43 -8.61 -19.54
N THR A 135 -5.87 -8.14 -18.43
CA THR A 135 -6.36 -6.97 -17.70
C THR A 135 -6.33 -5.72 -18.59
N PHE A 136 -5.23 -5.51 -19.32
CA PHE A 136 -5.11 -4.37 -20.23
C PHE A 136 -6.15 -4.40 -21.36
N LEU A 137 -6.37 -5.56 -21.97
CA LEU A 137 -7.38 -5.73 -23.03
C LEU A 137 -8.80 -5.50 -22.51
N GLN A 138 -9.11 -5.96 -21.30
CA GLN A 138 -10.40 -5.67 -20.66
C GLN A 138 -10.57 -4.16 -20.45
N MET A 139 -9.57 -3.49 -19.86
CA MET A 139 -9.63 -2.04 -19.61
C MET A 139 -9.81 -1.23 -20.89
N THR A 140 -9.08 -1.57 -21.95
CA THR A 140 -9.17 -0.87 -23.24
C THR A 140 -10.44 -1.22 -24.01
N GLY A 141 -10.93 -2.47 -23.92
CA GLY A 141 -12.23 -2.87 -24.45
C GLY A 141 -13.37 -2.02 -23.89
N PHE A 142 -13.42 -1.83 -22.57
CA PHE A 142 -14.39 -0.92 -21.93
C PHE A 142 -14.27 0.53 -22.39
N ALA A 143 -13.04 1.01 -22.65
CA ALA A 143 -12.83 2.36 -23.17
C ALA A 143 -13.34 2.50 -24.61
N VAL A 144 -13.19 1.46 -25.43
CA VAL A 144 -13.66 1.42 -26.81
C VAL A 144 -15.19 1.37 -26.86
N GLU A 145 -15.84 0.55 -26.05
CA GLU A 145 -17.31 0.48 -25.97
C GLU A 145 -17.95 1.83 -25.60
N LYS A 146 -17.43 2.52 -24.58
CA LYS A 146 -17.93 3.85 -24.17
C LYS A 146 -17.80 4.93 -25.26
N VAL A 147 -16.79 4.82 -26.12
CA VAL A 147 -16.59 5.75 -27.24
C VAL A 147 -17.59 5.48 -28.38
N PHE A 148 -18.03 4.23 -28.55
CA PHE A 148 -19.02 3.86 -29.55
C PHE A 148 -20.48 4.02 -29.09
N GLU A 149 -20.74 4.06 -27.79
CA GLU A 149 -22.09 4.33 -27.23
C GLU A 149 -22.46 5.82 -27.20
N THR A 150 -21.52 6.75 -27.38
CA THR A 150 -21.78 8.22 -27.33
C THR A 150 -22.28 8.83 -28.65
N LYS A 151 -22.67 8.02 -29.64
CA LYS A 151 -23.32 8.47 -30.87
C LYS A 151 -24.75 7.92 -30.96
N GLY A 152 -25.67 8.54 -30.24
CA GLY A 152 -27.09 8.19 -30.32
C GLY A 152 -28.00 9.09 -29.49
N GLU A 153 -27.97 10.40 -29.74
CA GLU A 153 -29.11 11.31 -29.51
C GLU A 153 -29.21 12.29 -30.68
#